data_AF-A0A914NEY7-F1
#
_entry.id   AF-A0A914NEY7-F1
#
_cell.length_a   1.000
_cell.length_b   1.000
_cell.length_c   1.000
_cell.angle_alpha   90.00
_cell.angle_beta   90.00
_cell.angle_gamma   90.00
#
_symmetry.space_group_name_H-M   'P 1'
#
loop_
_entity.id
_entity.type
_entity.pdbx_description
1 polymer ?
#
loop_
_entity_poly.entity_id
_entity_poly.type
_entity_poly.pdbx_seq_one_letter_code
_entity_poly.pdbx_strand_id
1 'polypeptide(L)'
;MFTNIKINNIYFLLFILINFFINKISLSNGDISPYFNYCIFKCKDLFNCPEFKYFQFTWWANEKCFKCRQKCIWNTVEHFRISKKQIPKFNGKWPFTPITIKGGNIYLANIQEPASTFFSLLNAFSFWKMKQKIKRNIKNNWKHLNKWLGFGNIGIITWIASIIFHICDNWITEIFDYCAAFTLILYTFYISICFSEYFEEKQNILSIGFISFFILAFI
;
A
#
# COMPACT_ATOMS: atom_id res chain seq x y z
N MET A 1 14.53 38.67 12.49
CA MET A 1 15.85 38.02 12.65
C MET A 1 15.76 36.66 11.96
N PHE A 2 15.99 36.62 10.66
CA PHE A 2 15.98 35.37 9.89
C PHE A 2 17.27 34.62 10.22
N THR A 3 17.15 33.48 10.88
CA THR A 3 18.28 32.61 11.20
C THR A 3 18.80 32.00 9.90
N ASN A 4 20.02 32.37 9.52
CA ASN A 4 20.75 31.72 8.44
C ASN A 4 21.02 30.26 8.82
N ILE A 5 20.15 29.37 8.35
CA ILE A 5 20.34 27.92 8.46
C ILE A 5 21.55 27.57 7.58
N LYS A 6 22.72 27.33 8.20
CA LYS A 6 23.88 26.74 7.51
C LYS A 6 23.54 25.30 7.16
N ILE A 7 23.01 25.08 5.97
CA ILE A 7 22.84 23.74 5.41
C ILE A 7 24.24 23.16 5.20
N ASN A 8 24.58 22.10 5.94
CA ASN A 8 25.87 21.43 5.85
C ASN A 8 26.11 20.94 4.41
N ASN A 9 27.30 21.12 3.85
CA ASN A 9 27.62 20.75 2.45
C ASN A 9 27.29 19.28 2.15
N ILE A 10 27.33 18.42 3.16
CA ILE A 10 26.95 17.00 3.08
C ILE A 10 25.45 16.81 2.82
N TYR A 11 24.57 17.58 3.48
CA TYR A 11 23.12 17.49 3.25
C TYR A 11 22.73 18.03 1.88
N PHE A 12 23.42 19.06 1.41
CA PHE A 12 23.23 19.60 0.05
C PHE A 12 23.69 18.60 -1.03
N LEU A 13 24.84 17.94 -0.82
CA LEU A 13 25.32 16.85 -1.67
C LEU A 13 24.38 15.64 -1.66
N LEU A 14 23.88 15.23 -0.49
CA LEU A 14 22.88 14.17 -0.38
C LEU A 14 21.58 14.53 -1.11
N PHE A 15 21.11 15.77 -0.98
CA PHE A 15 19.92 16.24 -1.68
C PHE A 15 20.11 16.24 -3.22
N ILE A 16 21.27 16.68 -3.71
CA ILE A 16 21.60 16.63 -5.15
C ILE A 16 21.69 15.19 -5.63
N LEU A 17 22.36 14.30 -4.89
CA LEU A 17 22.45 12.88 -5.22
C LEU A 17 21.07 12.23 -5.26
N ILE A 18 20.22 12.46 -4.26
CA ILE A 18 18.85 11.96 -4.21
C ILE A 18 18.05 12.41 -5.44
N ASN A 19 18.15 13.69 -5.82
CA ASN A 19 17.47 14.21 -7.01
C ASN A 19 18.05 13.67 -8.33
N PHE A 20 19.37 13.41 -8.38
CA PHE A 20 20.03 12.82 -9.56
C PHE A 20 19.60 11.37 -9.80
N PHE A 21 19.21 10.65 -8.74
CA PHE A 21 18.68 9.27 -8.81
C PHE A 21 17.16 9.18 -9.01
N ILE A 22 16.44 10.29 -9.21
CA ILE A 22 15.03 10.25 -9.59
C ILE A 22 14.96 9.84 -11.06
N ASN A 23 15.02 8.54 -11.30
CA ASN A 23 14.80 7.95 -12.62
C ASN A 23 13.45 8.40 -13.17
N LYS A 24 13.41 8.68 -14.47
CA LYS A 24 12.15 8.85 -15.19
C LYS A 24 11.34 7.56 -15.03
N ILE A 25 10.15 7.69 -14.43
CA ILE A 25 9.23 6.57 -14.24
C ILE A 25 8.75 6.14 -15.63
N SER A 26 9.26 5.03 -16.13
CA SER A 26 8.78 4.42 -17.37
C SER A 26 7.45 3.74 -17.12
N LEU A 27 6.44 4.04 -17.94
CA LEU A 27 5.19 3.30 -17.99
C LEU A 27 5.47 1.82 -18.28
N SER A 28 4.65 0.92 -17.74
CA SER A 28 4.86 -0.51 -17.96
C SER A 28 4.59 -0.88 -19.43
N ASN A 29 5.27 -1.91 -19.92
CA ASN A 29 5.09 -2.38 -21.31
C ASN A 29 3.64 -2.73 -21.64
N GLY A 30 2.84 -3.13 -20.64
CA GLY A 30 1.41 -3.40 -20.81
C GLY A 30 0.60 -2.13 -20.98
N ASP A 31 0.94 -1.04 -20.27
CA ASP A 31 0.27 0.26 -20.38
C ASP A 31 0.52 0.94 -21.73
N ILE A 32 1.71 0.73 -22.32
CA ILE A 32 2.07 1.29 -23.63
C ILE A 32 1.48 0.44 -24.77
N SER A 33 1.06 -0.80 -24.49
CA SER A 33 0.59 -1.74 -25.51
C SER A 33 -0.59 -1.18 -26.33
N PRO A 34 -0.51 -1.20 -27.68
CA PRO A 34 -1.63 -0.74 -28.51
C PRO A 34 -2.87 -1.61 -28.34
N TYR A 35 -2.71 -2.91 -28.07
CA TYR A 35 -3.82 -3.83 -27.80
C TYR A 35 -4.61 -3.42 -26.54
N PHE A 36 -3.88 -3.06 -25.48
CA PHE A 36 -4.46 -2.64 -24.22
C PHE A 36 -5.18 -1.30 -24.38
N ASN A 37 -4.49 -0.30 -24.94
CA ASN A 37 -5.04 1.04 -25.12
C ASN A 37 -6.28 1.07 -26.03
N TYR A 38 -6.26 0.30 -27.13
CA TYR A 38 -7.41 0.17 -28.01
C TYR A 38 -8.62 -0.50 -27.33
N CYS A 39 -8.36 -1.55 -26.54
CA CYS A 39 -9.43 -2.22 -25.80
C CYS A 39 -10.04 -1.32 -24.72
N ILE A 40 -9.21 -0.58 -23.98
CA ILE A 40 -9.66 0.39 -22.98
C ILE A 40 -10.46 1.53 -23.62
N PHE A 41 -10.04 2.03 -24.79
CA PHE A 41 -10.80 3.01 -25.56
C PHE A 41 -12.22 2.52 -25.85
N LYS A 42 -12.37 1.27 -26.35
CA LYS A 42 -13.69 0.65 -26.55
C LYS A 42 -14.49 0.52 -25.26
N CYS A 43 -13.87 0.17 -24.14
CA CYS A 43 -14.55 0.07 -22.85
C CYS A 43 -15.15 1.42 -22.43
N LYS A 44 -14.42 2.52 -22.67
CA LYS A 44 -14.90 3.87 -22.37
C LYS A 44 -16.16 4.20 -23.17
N ASP A 45 -16.13 3.93 -24.48
CA ASP A 45 -17.27 4.22 -25.37
C ASP A 45 -18.49 3.34 -25.07
N LEU A 46 -18.28 2.05 -24.76
CA LEU A 46 -19.37 1.10 -24.54
C LEU A 46 -20.07 1.28 -23.17
N PHE A 47 -19.33 1.72 -22.15
CA PHE A 47 -19.83 1.75 -20.77
C PHE A 47 -19.78 3.13 -20.12
N ASN A 48 -19.47 4.19 -20.89
CA ASN A 48 -19.28 5.56 -20.41
C ASN A 48 -18.31 5.64 -19.22
N CYS A 49 -17.21 4.89 -19.27
CA CYS A 49 -16.22 4.89 -18.20
C CYS A 49 -15.43 6.21 -18.20
N PRO A 50 -15.23 6.85 -17.03
CA PRO A 50 -14.58 8.15 -16.95
C PRO A 50 -13.09 8.10 -17.33
N GLU A 51 -12.52 9.22 -17.73
CA GLU A 51 -11.09 9.27 -18.07
C GLU A 51 -10.17 9.06 -16.86
N PHE A 52 -9.08 8.35 -17.09
CA PHE A 52 -8.18 7.76 -16.09
C PHE A 52 -7.44 8.75 -15.18
N LYS A 53 -7.53 10.06 -15.42
CA LYS A 53 -6.52 11.00 -14.90
C LYS A 53 -6.59 11.23 -13.38
N TYR A 54 -7.77 11.08 -12.76
CA TYR A 54 -7.95 11.32 -11.31
C TYR A 54 -8.93 10.37 -10.61
N PHE A 55 -9.65 9.51 -11.34
CA PHE A 55 -10.75 8.71 -10.80
C PHE A 55 -10.56 7.21 -11.06
N GLN A 56 -9.45 6.60 -10.62
CA GLN A 56 -9.31 5.14 -10.66
C GLN A 56 -10.40 4.42 -9.82
N PHE A 57 -10.87 5.07 -8.75
CA PHE A 57 -11.94 4.58 -7.89
C PHE A 57 -13.25 4.33 -8.67
N THR A 58 -13.60 5.18 -9.63
CA THR A 58 -14.87 5.05 -10.37
C THR A 58 -14.86 3.85 -11.32
N TRP A 59 -13.69 3.47 -11.84
CA TRP A 59 -13.52 2.24 -12.61
C TRP A 59 -13.74 1.00 -11.75
N TRP A 60 -13.24 1.01 -10.51
CA TRP A 60 -13.46 -0.09 -9.56
C TRP A 60 -14.92 -0.17 -9.09
N ALA A 61 -15.54 0.98 -8.82
CA ALA A 61 -16.91 1.07 -8.32
C ALA A 61 -17.96 0.63 -9.37
N ASN A 62 -17.66 0.75 -10.66
CA ASN A 62 -18.54 0.31 -11.74
C ASN A 62 -18.17 -1.11 -12.21
N GLU A 63 -19.06 -2.07 -11.97
CA GLU A 63 -18.88 -3.49 -12.34
C GLU A 63 -18.48 -3.66 -13.81
N LYS A 64 -19.14 -2.93 -14.73
CA LYS A 64 -18.92 -3.08 -16.18
C LYS A 64 -17.55 -2.53 -16.59
N CYS A 65 -17.18 -1.36 -16.08
CA CYS A 65 -15.88 -0.75 -16.35
C CYS A 65 -14.73 -1.62 -15.80
N PHE A 66 -14.86 -2.09 -14.56
CA PHE A 66 -13.88 -2.97 -13.94
C PHE A 66 -13.70 -4.27 -14.75
N LYS A 67 -14.79 -4.98 -15.04
CA LYS A 67 -14.74 -6.22 -15.82
C LYS A 67 -14.17 -6.01 -17.22
N CYS A 68 -14.51 -4.91 -17.87
CA CYS A 68 -13.98 -4.59 -19.20
C CYS A 68 -12.46 -4.36 -19.16
N ARG A 69 -11.96 -3.57 -18.19
CA ARG A 69 -10.51 -3.36 -17.97
C ARG A 69 -9.79 -4.69 -17.76
N GLN A 70 -10.32 -5.55 -16.89
CA GLN A 70 -9.69 -6.83 -16.57
C GLN A 70 -9.68 -7.76 -17.79
N LYS A 71 -10.74 -7.75 -18.60
CA LYS A 71 -10.77 -8.46 -19.89
C LYS A 71 -9.72 -7.91 -20.86
N CYS A 72 -9.52 -6.60 -20.92
CA CYS A 72 -8.48 -5.99 -21.76
C CYS A 72 -7.06 -6.40 -21.35
N ILE A 73 -6.80 -6.51 -20.04
CA ILE A 73 -5.52 -7.02 -19.52
C ILE A 73 -5.31 -8.46 -20.03
N TRP A 74 -6.26 -9.37 -19.77
CA TRP A 74 -6.13 -10.78 -20.16
C TRP A 74 -6.07 -10.99 -21.68
N ASN A 75 -6.81 -10.21 -22.46
CA ASN A 75 -6.70 -10.22 -23.93
C ASN A 75 -5.30 -9.79 -24.39
N THR A 76 -4.74 -8.76 -23.77
CA THR A 76 -3.39 -8.29 -24.09
C THR A 76 -2.34 -9.35 -23.71
N VAL A 77 -2.49 -10.00 -22.55
CA VAL A 77 -1.65 -11.13 -22.14
C VAL A 77 -1.67 -12.24 -23.19
N GLU A 78 -2.84 -12.57 -23.72
CA GLU A 78 -2.99 -13.59 -24.76
C GLU A 78 -2.26 -13.21 -26.06
N HIS A 79 -2.36 -11.95 -26.51
CA HIS A 79 -1.60 -11.47 -27.66
C HIS A 79 -0.07 -11.60 -27.44
N PHE A 80 0.43 -11.31 -26.24
CA PHE A 80 1.84 -11.48 -25.91
C PHE A 80 2.24 -12.97 -25.88
N ARG A 81 1.38 -13.84 -25.34
CA ARG A 81 1.58 -15.29 -25.30
C ARG A 81 1.69 -15.89 -26.71
N ILE A 82 0.74 -15.56 -27.60
CA ILE A 82 0.76 -15.98 -29.01
C ILE A 82 2.01 -15.48 -29.72
N SER A 83 2.42 -14.24 -29.44
CA SER A 83 3.64 -13.63 -30.00
C SER A 83 4.94 -14.13 -29.39
N LYS A 84 4.89 -15.10 -28.45
CA LYS A 84 6.04 -15.61 -27.67
C LYS A 84 6.86 -14.50 -26.99
N LYS A 85 6.19 -13.43 -26.57
CA LYS A 85 6.80 -12.32 -25.82
C LYS A 85 6.59 -12.53 -24.32
N GLN A 86 7.48 -11.95 -23.52
CA GLN A 86 7.32 -11.95 -22.06
C GLN A 86 6.04 -11.22 -21.68
N ILE A 87 5.25 -11.82 -20.78
CA ILE A 87 4.03 -11.21 -20.27
C ILE A 87 4.39 -9.88 -19.58
N PRO A 88 3.80 -8.75 -20.00
CA PRO A 88 4.13 -7.46 -19.42
C PRO A 88 3.37 -7.26 -18.10
N LYS A 89 3.87 -6.32 -17.30
CA LYS A 89 3.10 -5.72 -16.22
C LYS A 89 2.12 -4.68 -16.78
N PHE A 90 1.04 -4.44 -16.05
CA PHE A 90 0.04 -3.40 -16.29
C PHE A 90 -0.07 -2.55 -15.03
N ASN A 91 0.08 -1.23 -15.15
CA ASN A 91 0.15 -0.30 -14.02
C ASN A 91 1.12 -0.77 -12.92
N GLY A 92 2.27 -1.34 -13.30
CA GLY A 92 3.29 -1.85 -12.37
C GLY A 92 2.98 -3.23 -11.76
N LYS A 93 1.83 -3.83 -12.05
CA LYS A 93 1.37 -5.11 -11.47
C LYS A 93 1.32 -6.24 -12.49
N TRP A 94 1.42 -7.47 -12.01
CA TRP A 94 1.16 -8.66 -12.82
C TRP A 94 -0.35 -8.80 -13.06
N PRO A 95 -0.78 -9.43 -14.17
CA PRO A 95 -2.19 -9.67 -14.43
C PRO A 95 -2.75 -10.67 -13.41
N PHE A 96 -3.75 -10.25 -12.64
CA PHE A 96 -4.45 -11.09 -11.67
C PHE A 96 -5.88 -11.40 -12.13
N THR A 97 -6.39 -12.55 -11.74
CA THR A 97 -7.81 -12.89 -11.91
C THR A 97 -8.61 -12.31 -10.74
N PRO A 98 -9.47 -11.31 -10.96
CA PRO A 98 -10.23 -10.69 -9.88
C PRO A 98 -11.43 -11.55 -9.47
N ILE A 99 -11.98 -11.30 -8.29
CA ILE A 99 -13.25 -11.89 -7.81
C ILE A 99 -14.29 -10.80 -7.67
N THR A 100 -15.47 -10.99 -8.26
CA THR A 100 -16.62 -10.11 -8.07
C THR A 100 -17.56 -10.71 -7.02
N ILE A 101 -17.88 -9.96 -5.98
CA ILE A 101 -18.84 -10.33 -4.94
C ILE A 101 -20.23 -9.81 -5.33
N LYS A 102 -21.21 -10.70 -5.34
CA LYS A 102 -22.62 -10.39 -5.63
C LYS A 102 -23.53 -10.90 -4.54
N GLY A 103 -24.54 -10.11 -4.18
CA GLY A 103 -25.67 -10.53 -3.35
C GLY A 103 -26.90 -10.72 -4.24
N GLY A 104 -27.11 -11.94 -4.73
CA GLY A 104 -28.09 -12.18 -5.81
C GLY A 104 -27.71 -11.42 -7.08
N ASN A 105 -28.60 -10.53 -7.54
CA ASN A 105 -28.36 -9.70 -8.72
C ASN A 105 -27.68 -8.35 -8.41
N ILE A 106 -27.37 -8.07 -7.14
CA ILE A 106 -26.77 -6.80 -6.70
C ILE A 106 -25.25 -6.94 -6.66
N TYR A 107 -24.56 -6.03 -7.34
CA TYR A 107 -23.11 -5.88 -7.27
C TYR A 107 -22.72 -5.28 -5.91
N LEU A 108 -21.84 -5.97 -5.17
CA LEU A 108 -21.40 -5.53 -3.83
C LEU A 108 -19.98 -4.98 -3.87
N ALA A 109 -19.02 -5.74 -4.39
CA ALA A 109 -17.62 -5.34 -4.45
C ALA A 109 -16.83 -6.14 -5.48
N ASN A 110 -15.67 -5.62 -5.89
CA ASN A 110 -14.63 -6.36 -6.60
C ASN A 110 -13.39 -6.48 -5.72
N ILE A 111 -12.82 -7.68 -5.67
CA ILE A 111 -11.49 -7.91 -5.11
C ILE A 111 -10.52 -8.01 -6.29
N GLN A 112 -9.65 -7.01 -6.42
CA GLN A 112 -8.66 -6.97 -7.50
C GLN A 112 -7.57 -8.02 -7.33
N GLU A 113 -7.07 -8.22 -6.11
CA GLU A 113 -6.00 -9.16 -5.78
C GLU A 113 -6.41 -10.15 -4.67
N PRO A 114 -7.19 -11.20 -4.99
CA PRO A 114 -7.80 -12.08 -3.99
C PRO A 114 -6.81 -12.73 -3.02
N ALA A 115 -5.67 -13.22 -3.53
CA ALA A 115 -4.67 -13.88 -2.71
C ALA A 115 -4.03 -12.89 -1.72
N SER A 116 -3.62 -11.71 -2.19
CA SER A 116 -3.04 -10.66 -1.35
C SER A 116 -4.03 -10.20 -0.28
N THR A 117 -5.29 -9.94 -0.65
CA THR A 117 -6.36 -9.59 0.30
C THR A 117 -6.53 -10.66 1.39
N PHE A 118 -6.50 -11.94 1.01
CA PHE A 118 -6.64 -13.04 1.96
C PHE A 118 -5.45 -13.13 2.93
N PHE A 119 -4.22 -13.03 2.43
CA PHE A 119 -3.04 -13.05 3.30
C PHE A 119 -2.97 -11.83 4.23
N SER A 120 -3.37 -10.64 3.76
CA SER A 120 -3.48 -9.46 4.62
C SER A 120 -4.55 -9.63 5.70
N LEU A 121 -5.69 -10.28 5.41
CA LEU A 121 -6.68 -10.66 6.43
C LEU A 121 -6.08 -11.58 7.51
N LEU A 122 -5.34 -12.61 7.10
CA LEU A 122 -4.68 -13.53 8.04
C LEU A 122 -3.63 -12.81 8.90
N ASN A 123 -2.91 -11.86 8.34
CA ASN A 123 -1.97 -11.05 9.11
C ASN A 123 -2.66 -10.12 10.11
N ALA A 124 -3.74 -9.43 9.71
CA ALA A 124 -4.56 -8.64 10.63
C ALA A 124 -5.08 -9.49 11.81
N PHE A 125 -5.56 -10.71 11.49
CA PHE A 125 -6.01 -11.67 12.50
C PHE A 125 -4.89 -12.12 13.44
N SER A 126 -3.69 -12.33 12.92
CA SER A 126 -2.51 -12.68 13.72
C SER A 126 -2.15 -11.58 14.72
N PHE A 127 -2.14 -10.30 14.30
CA PHE A 127 -1.92 -9.17 15.20
C PHE A 127 -3.02 -9.04 16.26
N TRP A 128 -4.28 -9.28 15.88
CA TRP A 128 -5.40 -9.31 16.83
C TRP A 128 -5.25 -10.43 17.87
N LYS A 129 -4.92 -11.66 17.44
CA LYS A 129 -4.65 -12.78 18.35
C LYS A 129 -3.47 -12.52 19.28
N MET A 130 -2.37 -11.98 18.75
CA MET A 130 -1.20 -11.56 19.54
C MET A 130 -1.61 -10.56 20.62
N LYS A 131 -2.31 -9.48 20.24
CA LYS A 131 -2.80 -8.44 21.17
C LYS A 131 -3.69 -9.04 22.27
N GLN A 132 -4.59 -9.96 21.93
CA GLN A 132 -5.43 -10.64 22.91
C GLN A 132 -4.63 -11.50 23.89
N LYS A 133 -3.65 -12.27 23.41
CA LYS A 133 -2.78 -13.08 24.26
C LYS A 133 -2.00 -12.21 25.24
N ILE A 134 -1.44 -11.09 24.75
CA ILE A 134 -0.72 -10.13 25.60
C ILE A 134 -1.62 -9.56 26.69
N LYS A 135 -2.83 -9.11 26.33
CA LYS A 135 -3.79 -8.57 27.32
C LYS A 135 -4.20 -9.57 28.40
N ARG A 136 -4.29 -10.86 28.06
CA ARG A 136 -4.74 -11.91 29.01
C ARG A 136 -3.62 -12.44 29.90
N ASN A 137 -2.40 -12.53 29.36
CA ASN A 137 -1.33 -13.30 30.01
C ASN A 137 -0.25 -12.42 30.66
N ILE A 138 -0.15 -11.14 30.31
CA ILE A 138 0.88 -10.24 30.85
C ILE A 138 0.32 -9.41 32.00
N LYS A 139 1.08 -9.33 33.10
CA LYS A 139 0.73 -8.50 34.26
C LYS A 139 0.60 -7.02 33.86
N ASN A 140 -0.43 -6.34 34.36
CA ASN A 140 -0.70 -4.93 34.07
C ASN A 140 0.47 -3.98 34.43
N ASN A 141 1.32 -4.37 35.39
CA ASN A 141 2.43 -3.53 35.88
C ASN A 141 3.71 -3.68 35.05
N TRP A 142 3.69 -4.43 33.94
CA TRP A 142 4.88 -4.58 33.11
C TRP A 142 5.15 -3.31 32.29
N LYS A 143 6.36 -2.75 32.46
CA LYS A 143 6.85 -1.49 31.86
C LYS A 143 6.62 -1.37 30.34
N HIS A 144 6.62 -2.48 29.60
CA HIS A 144 6.50 -2.48 28.14
C HIS A 144 5.11 -2.90 27.61
N LEU A 145 4.13 -3.15 28.48
CA LEU A 145 2.82 -3.66 28.09
C LEU A 145 2.14 -2.75 27.06
N ASN A 146 2.09 -1.45 27.34
CA ASN A 146 1.45 -0.48 26.45
C ASN A 146 2.15 -0.37 25.09
N LYS A 147 3.48 -0.54 25.05
CA LYS A 147 4.26 -0.54 23.79
C LYS A 147 3.86 -1.75 22.92
N TRP A 148 3.72 -2.93 23.52
CA TRP A 148 3.27 -4.12 22.81
C TRP A 148 1.79 -4.08 22.38
N LEU A 149 0.91 -3.48 23.19
CA LEU A 149 -0.48 -3.25 22.80
C LEU A 149 -0.58 -2.25 21.65
N GLY A 150 0.27 -1.21 21.65
CA GLY A 150 0.44 -0.27 20.54
C GLY A 150 0.89 -0.97 19.26
N PHE A 151 1.87 -1.87 19.34
CA PHE A 151 2.30 -2.69 18.20
C PHE A 151 1.16 -3.51 17.61
N GLY A 152 0.37 -4.14 18.48
CA GLY A 152 -0.84 -4.87 18.10
C GLY A 152 -1.82 -3.99 17.32
N ASN A 153 -2.08 -2.76 17.80
CA ASN A 153 -2.98 -1.82 17.13
C ASN A 153 -2.45 -1.38 15.77
N ILE A 154 -1.17 -0.97 15.72
CA ILE A 154 -0.53 -0.50 14.49
C ILE A 154 -0.54 -1.60 13.45
N GLY A 155 -0.15 -2.82 13.81
CA GLY A 155 -0.19 -3.95 12.87
C GLY A 155 -1.60 -4.25 12.35
N ILE A 156 -2.64 -4.22 13.19
CA ILE A 156 -4.03 -4.38 12.72
C ILE A 156 -4.38 -3.28 11.70
N ILE A 157 -4.06 -2.02 11.98
CA ILE A 157 -4.33 -0.89 11.07
C ILE A 157 -3.58 -1.08 9.75
N THR A 158 -2.30 -1.44 9.81
CA THR A 158 -1.46 -1.70 8.63
C THR A 158 -2.05 -2.78 7.73
N TRP A 159 -2.45 -3.92 8.31
CA TRP A 159 -3.01 -4.99 7.50
C TRP A 159 -4.43 -4.69 7.00
N ILE A 160 -5.23 -3.89 7.71
CA ILE A 160 -6.51 -3.37 7.19
C ILE A 160 -6.27 -2.42 6.02
N ALA A 161 -5.27 -1.52 6.10
CA ALA A 161 -4.88 -0.67 4.98
C ALA A 161 -4.54 -1.50 3.74
N SER A 162 -3.73 -2.55 3.92
CA SER A 162 -3.35 -3.50 2.87
C SER A 162 -4.55 -4.26 2.29
N ILE A 163 -5.50 -4.71 3.14
CA ILE A 163 -6.75 -5.34 2.67
C ILE A 163 -7.52 -4.40 1.75
N ILE A 164 -7.70 -3.14 2.16
CA ILE A 164 -8.45 -2.13 1.38
C ILE A 164 -7.75 -1.87 0.05
N PHE A 165 -6.42 -1.72 0.06
CA PHE A 165 -5.62 -1.52 -1.15
C PHE A 165 -5.74 -2.68 -2.15
N HIS A 166 -5.60 -3.93 -1.69
CA HIS A 166 -5.69 -5.10 -2.57
C HIS A 166 -7.12 -5.37 -3.08
N ILE A 167 -8.14 -4.86 -2.38
CA ILE A 167 -9.53 -4.88 -2.85
C ILE A 167 -9.74 -3.80 -3.92
N CYS A 168 -9.38 -2.55 -3.59
CA CYS A 168 -9.65 -1.35 -4.38
C CYS A 168 -8.35 -0.57 -4.62
N ASP A 169 -7.62 -0.97 -5.64
CA ASP A 169 -6.36 -0.34 -6.00
C ASP A 169 -6.57 1.05 -6.62
N ASN A 170 -6.20 2.08 -5.87
CA ASN A 170 -6.10 3.45 -6.34
C ASN A 170 -5.00 4.20 -5.58
N TRP A 171 -4.60 5.35 -6.14
CA TRP A 171 -3.52 6.17 -5.59
C TRP A 171 -3.67 6.51 -4.10
N ILE A 172 -4.88 6.75 -3.59
CA ILE A 172 -5.11 7.07 -2.17
C ILE A 172 -4.86 5.84 -1.31
N THR A 173 -5.46 4.71 -1.68
CA THR A 173 -5.28 3.45 -0.94
C THR A 173 -3.85 2.93 -0.99
N GLU A 174 -3.14 3.18 -2.10
CA GLU A 174 -1.73 2.83 -2.27
C GLU A 174 -0.84 3.64 -1.32
N ILE A 175 -1.02 4.96 -1.27
CA ILE A 175 -0.31 5.82 -0.33
C ILE A 175 -0.59 5.39 1.11
N PHE A 176 -1.85 5.10 1.44
CA PHE A 176 -2.22 4.69 2.79
C PHE A 176 -1.59 3.35 3.19
N ASP A 177 -1.56 2.36 2.30
CA ASP A 177 -0.89 1.08 2.53
C ASP A 177 0.61 1.26 2.79
N TYR A 178 1.30 2.05 1.95
CA TYR A 178 2.73 2.32 2.13
C TYR A 178 3.02 3.09 3.43
N CYS A 179 2.24 4.13 3.74
CA CYS A 179 2.40 4.88 5.00
C CYS A 179 2.18 3.97 6.22
N ALA A 180 1.18 3.09 6.18
CA ALA A 180 0.89 2.18 7.28
C ALA A 180 1.94 1.06 7.41
N ALA A 181 2.47 0.54 6.30
CA ALA A 181 3.56 -0.45 6.30
C ALA A 181 4.86 0.17 6.86
N PHE A 182 5.21 1.38 6.42
CA PHE A 182 6.38 2.09 6.91
C PHE A 182 6.28 2.39 8.40
N THR A 183 5.11 2.86 8.84
CA THR A 183 4.73 3.06 10.24
C THR A 183 4.95 1.80 11.09
N LEU A 184 4.55 0.63 10.60
CA LEU A 184 4.75 -0.63 11.31
C LEU A 184 6.23 -0.99 11.44
N ILE A 185 7.03 -0.82 10.38
CA ILE A 185 8.48 -1.09 10.40
C ILE A 185 9.17 -0.18 11.42
N LEU A 186 8.88 1.11 11.36
CA LEU A 186 9.39 2.06 12.33
C LEU A 186 8.99 1.64 13.75
N TYR A 187 7.71 1.38 14.02
CA TYR A 187 7.28 1.02 15.36
C TYR A 187 7.93 -0.28 15.86
N THR A 188 8.17 -1.24 14.95
CA THR A 188 8.92 -2.45 15.25
C THR A 188 10.34 -2.11 15.71
N PHE A 189 11.04 -1.25 14.97
CA PHE A 189 12.38 -0.78 15.34
C PHE A 189 12.41 -0.06 16.70
N TYR A 190 11.42 0.80 16.96
CA TYR A 190 11.26 1.47 18.26
C TYR A 190 11.12 0.46 19.41
N ILE A 191 10.29 -0.59 19.25
CA ILE A 191 10.17 -1.63 20.27
C ILE A 191 11.49 -2.37 20.45
N SER A 192 12.16 -2.77 19.37
CA SER A 192 13.45 -3.46 19.45
C SER A 192 14.46 -2.67 20.27
N ILE A 193 14.53 -1.35 20.12
CA ILE A 193 15.40 -0.50 20.95
C ILE A 193 14.92 -0.45 22.41
N CYS A 194 13.61 -0.34 22.65
CA CYS A 194 13.06 -0.34 24.01
C CYS A 194 13.37 -1.61 24.82
N PHE A 195 13.64 -2.73 24.15
CA PHE A 195 14.04 -3.99 24.78
C PHE A 195 15.54 -4.12 25.02
N SER A 196 16.33 -3.26 24.41
CA SER A 196 17.77 -3.23 24.67
C SER A 196 18.03 -2.47 25.97
N GLU A 197 18.53 -3.18 26.98
CA GLU A 197 18.93 -2.64 28.29
C GLU A 197 19.92 -1.47 28.17
N TYR A 198 20.72 -1.47 27.10
CA TYR A 198 21.70 -0.43 26.79
C TYR A 198 21.10 0.96 26.56
N PHE A 199 19.82 1.06 26.19
CA PHE A 199 19.20 2.32 25.77
C PHE A 199 18.19 2.89 26.78
N GLU A 200 18.09 2.36 28.00
CA GLU A 200 17.06 2.75 28.98
C GLU A 200 16.96 4.26 29.22
N GLU A 201 18.09 4.97 29.35
CA GLU A 201 18.10 6.44 29.58
C GLU A 201 17.69 7.25 28.34
N LYS A 202 17.89 6.72 27.12
CA LYS A 202 17.61 7.43 25.86
C LYS A 202 16.23 7.10 25.26
N GLN A 203 15.44 6.24 25.91
CA GLN A 203 14.12 5.84 25.41
C GLN A 203 13.17 7.02 25.19
N ASN A 204 13.22 8.05 26.06
CA ASN A 204 12.33 9.22 25.95
C ASN A 204 12.60 10.07 24.70
N ILE A 205 13.87 10.26 24.32
CA ILE A 205 14.27 11.04 23.14
C ILE A 205 13.85 10.30 21.86
N LEU A 206 14.08 8.98 21.81
CA LEU A 206 13.64 8.13 20.70
C LEU A 206 12.11 8.10 20.56
N SER A 207 11.38 8.07 21.67
CA SER A 207 9.92 8.14 21.70
C SER A 207 9.40 9.46 21.12
N ILE A 208 10.01 10.59 21.46
CA ILE A 208 9.64 11.92 20.96
C ILE A 208 9.94 12.03 19.46
N GLY A 209 11.10 11.55 19.00
CA GLY A 209 11.43 11.50 17.57
C GLY A 209 10.43 10.65 16.77
N PHE A 210 10.01 9.52 17.34
CA PHE A 210 8.96 8.67 16.78
C PHE A 210 7.62 9.40 16.68
N ILE A 211 7.12 9.98 17.77
CA ILE A 211 5.83 10.69 17.80
C ILE A 211 5.84 11.88 16.84
N SER A 212 6.94 12.64 16.78
CA SER A 212 7.10 13.75 15.85
C SER A 212 7.08 13.28 14.39
N PHE A 213 7.73 12.16 14.07
CA PHE A 213 7.68 11.57 12.73
C PHE A 213 6.27 11.09 12.37
N PHE A 214 5.57 10.42 13.30
CA PHE A 214 4.18 9.99 13.11
C PHE A 214 3.26 11.18 12.84
N ILE A 215 3.41 12.30 13.55
CA ILE A 215 2.61 13.51 13.29
C ILE A 215 2.92 14.06 11.89
N LEU A 216 4.18 14.03 11.45
CA LEU A 216 4.59 14.55 10.14
C LEU A 216 4.26 13.62 8.96
N ALA A 217 4.16 12.31 9.17
CA ALA A 217 3.87 11.34 8.12
C ALA A 217 2.38 11.28 7.72
N PHE A 218 1.50 11.88 8.53
CA PHE A 218 0.05 11.90 8.34
C PHE A 218 -0.55 13.32 8.23
N ILE A 219 0.29 14.36 8.11
CA ILE A 219 -0.07 15.74 7.70
C ILE A 219 0.42 15.94 6.27
#